data_AF-A0A521E1D8-F1
#
_entry.id   AF-A0A521E1D8-F1
#
_cell.length_a   1.000
_cell.length_b   1.000
_cell.length_c   1.000
_cell.angle_alpha   90.00
_cell.angle_beta   90.00
_cell.angle_gamma   90.00
#
_symmetry.space_group_name_H-M   'P 1'
#
loop_
_entity.id
_entity.type
_entity.pdbx_description
1 polymer ?
#
loop_
_entity_poly.entity_id
_entity_poly.type
_entity_poly.pdbx_seq_one_letter_code
_entity_poly.pdbx_strand_id
1 'polypeptide(L)'
;MTLEQEAALPIGRDSWSTTPVPEAGVPSLVLTDGPHGVRLQAGASDHLGLHDSVPATCFPPAVAVGASWDPTVAERVGAAVGREARALGVHVVLGPGVDIERTPLCGRNPRR
;
A
#
# COMPACT_ATOMS: atom_id res chain seq x y z
N MET A 1 -5.23 -15.48 -24.14
CA MET A 1 -3.92 -15.04 -23.61
C MET A 1 -2.85 -15.91 -24.23
N THR A 2 -1.69 -15.33 -24.55
CA THR A 2 -0.50 -16.10 -24.96
C THR A 2 0.32 -16.49 -23.73
N LEU A 3 1.22 -17.46 -23.88
CA LEU A 3 2.11 -17.89 -22.81
C LEU A 3 3.00 -16.73 -22.31
N GLU A 4 3.43 -15.86 -23.23
CA GLU A 4 4.22 -14.67 -22.90
C GLU A 4 3.41 -13.67 -22.06
N GLN A 5 2.13 -13.49 -22.39
CA GLN A 5 1.23 -12.63 -21.61
C GLN A 5 0.99 -13.20 -20.21
N GLU A 6 0.81 -14.52 -20.09
CA GLU A 6 0.68 -15.19 -18.79
C GLU A 6 1.96 -15.07 -17.95
N ALA A 7 3.12 -15.25 -18.59
CA ALA A 7 4.42 -15.13 -17.93
C ALA A 7 4.74 -13.69 -17.47
N ALA A 8 4.15 -12.68 -18.09
CA ALA A 8 4.36 -11.27 -17.74
C ALA A 8 3.53 -10.80 -16.53
N LEU A 9 2.37 -11.40 -16.26
CA LEU A 9 1.51 -11.04 -15.12
C LEU A 9 2.16 -11.15 -13.72
N PRO A 10 2.94 -12.18 -13.38
CA PRO A 10 3.59 -12.28 -12.06
C PRO A 10 4.76 -11.30 -11.88
N ILE A 11 5.14 -10.56 -12.92
CA ILE A 11 6.25 -9.62 -12.91
C ILE A 11 5.68 -8.20 -12.88
N GLY A 12 6.07 -7.43 -11.86
CA GLY A 12 5.76 -6.01 -11.78
C GLY A 12 6.32 -5.27 -13.00
N ARG A 13 5.51 -4.40 -13.60
CA ARG A 13 5.96 -3.54 -14.71
C ARG A 13 7.04 -2.57 -14.22
N ASP A 14 6.83 -2.04 -13.02
CA ASP A 14 7.74 -1.20 -12.26
C ASP A 14 7.57 -1.48 -10.76
N SER A 15 8.14 -0.65 -9.90
CA SER A 15 8.09 -0.81 -8.44
C SER A 15 6.68 -0.72 -7.84
N TRP A 16 5.71 -0.15 -8.55
CA TRP A 16 4.40 0.20 -8.02
C TRP A 16 3.24 -0.22 -8.93
N SER A 17 3.48 -0.78 -10.11
CA SER A 17 2.41 -1.15 -11.04
C SER A 17 2.55 -2.55 -11.65
N THR A 18 1.42 -3.20 -11.93
CA THR A 18 1.37 -4.49 -12.62
C THR A 18 1.45 -4.33 -14.14
N THR A 19 1.90 -5.39 -14.83
CA THR A 19 1.92 -5.43 -16.29
C THR A 19 0.48 -5.50 -16.84
N PRO A 20 0.02 -4.54 -17.67
CA PRO A 20 -1.28 -4.61 -18.32
C PRO A 20 -1.28 -5.64 -19.46
N VAL A 21 -2.44 -6.26 -19.71
CA VAL A 21 -2.68 -7.11 -20.90
C VAL A 21 -4.00 -6.66 -21.55
N PRO A 22 -3.98 -5.59 -22.37
CA PRO A 22 -5.18 -4.98 -22.94
C PRO A 22 -6.00 -5.94 -23.81
N GLU A 23 -5.36 -6.85 -24.53
CA GLU A 23 -6.01 -7.83 -25.42
C GLU A 23 -6.86 -8.84 -24.64
N ALA A 24 -6.56 -9.03 -23.35
CA ALA A 24 -7.32 -9.87 -22.43
C ALA A 24 -8.23 -9.04 -21.51
N GLY A 25 -8.29 -7.71 -21.69
CA GLY A 25 -9.06 -6.80 -20.84
C GLY A 25 -8.48 -6.62 -19.42
N VAL A 26 -7.20 -6.93 -19.21
CA VAL A 26 -6.54 -6.81 -17.90
C VAL A 26 -5.84 -5.45 -17.78
N PRO A 27 -6.33 -4.53 -16.93
CA PRO A 27 -5.67 -3.24 -16.72
C PRO A 27 -4.43 -3.39 -15.83
N SER A 28 -3.57 -2.38 -15.86
CA SER A 28 -2.50 -2.23 -14.87
C SER A 28 -3.11 -1.79 -13.54
N LEU A 29 -2.67 -2.42 -12.45
CA LEU A 29 -3.05 -2.07 -11.10
C LEU A 29 -1.92 -1.28 -10.46
N VAL A 30 -2.27 -0.21 -9.75
CA VAL A 30 -1.32 0.59 -8.95
C VAL A 30 -1.36 0.10 -7.51
N LEU A 31 -0.20 -0.28 -7.01
CA LEU A 31 0.06 -0.67 -5.64
C LEU A 31 0.87 0.44 -4.97
N THR A 32 0.62 0.68 -3.68
CA THR A 32 1.40 1.66 -2.93
C THR A 32 1.49 1.26 -1.47
N ASP A 33 2.52 1.77 -0.81
CA ASP A 33 2.70 1.56 0.62
C ASP A 33 1.49 2.04 1.43
N GLY A 34 1.29 1.35 2.56
CA GLY A 34 0.52 1.89 3.65
C GLY A 34 0.17 0.91 4.75
N PRO A 35 0.97 0.79 5.83
CA PRO A 35 0.43 0.29 7.08
C PRO A 35 -0.40 1.36 7.82
N HIS A 36 -0.13 2.67 7.58
CA HIS A 36 -0.73 3.78 8.34
C HIS A 36 -1.24 4.94 7.46
N GLY A 37 -1.62 4.66 6.22
CA GLY A 37 -2.05 5.68 5.26
C GLY A 37 -1.49 5.43 3.87
N VAL A 38 -2.07 6.06 2.86
CA VAL A 38 -1.66 5.92 1.47
C VAL A 38 -0.42 6.77 1.22
N ARG A 39 0.66 6.17 0.68
CA ARG A 39 1.89 6.91 0.36
C ARG A 39 2.18 6.90 -1.14
N LEU A 40 1.48 7.74 -1.89
CA LEU A 40 1.71 7.92 -3.32
C LEU A 40 2.81 8.96 -3.57
N GLN A 41 3.88 8.59 -4.28
CA GLN A 41 4.93 9.53 -4.69
C GLN A 41 4.45 10.40 -5.85
N ALA A 42 4.58 11.73 -5.74
CA ALA A 42 4.31 12.66 -6.82
C ALA A 42 5.55 12.77 -7.73
N GLY A 43 5.61 11.95 -8.78
CA GLY A 43 6.63 12.08 -9.83
C GLY A 43 7.29 10.77 -10.26
N ALA A 44 8.13 10.84 -11.28
CA ALA A 44 8.92 9.71 -11.78
C ALA A 44 9.94 9.30 -10.72
N SER A 45 9.99 8.00 -10.41
CA SER A 45 10.83 7.37 -9.41
C SER A 45 12.33 7.54 -9.72
N ASP A 46 12.91 8.68 -9.37
CA ASP A 46 14.36 8.77 -9.20
C ASP A 46 14.72 8.03 -7.91
N HIS A 47 15.73 7.17 -8.01
CA HIS A 47 16.20 6.21 -7.02
C HIS A 47 16.62 6.79 -5.65
N LEU A 48 16.35 8.06 -5.38
CA LEU A 48 16.72 8.81 -4.19
C LEU A 48 15.59 8.96 -3.17
N GLY A 49 14.35 8.59 -3.50
CA GLY A 49 13.22 8.64 -2.55
C GLY A 49 12.82 10.05 -2.09
N LEU A 50 13.27 11.08 -2.83
CA LEU A 50 13.21 12.50 -2.47
C LEU A 50 12.09 13.27 -3.20
N HIS A 51 11.06 12.56 -3.64
CA HIS A 51 9.88 13.18 -4.27
C HIS A 51 8.80 13.44 -3.22
N ASP A 52 8.12 14.58 -3.37
CA ASP A 52 6.98 14.95 -2.53
C ASP A 52 5.92 13.85 -2.60
N SER A 53 5.40 13.44 -1.44
CA SER A 53 4.24 12.56 -1.40
C SER A 53 3.00 13.38 -1.72
N VAL A 54 2.07 12.81 -2.48
CA VAL A 54 0.73 13.39 -2.55
C VAL A 54 0.18 13.47 -1.12
N PRO A 55 -0.39 14.63 -0.71
CA PRO A 55 -0.95 14.77 0.63
C PRO A 55 -1.99 13.68 0.90
N ALA A 56 -1.76 12.91 1.97
CA ALA A 56 -2.63 11.84 2.42
C ALA A 56 -2.72 11.87 3.95
N THR A 57 -3.78 11.28 4.51
CA THR A 57 -3.93 11.26 5.97
C THR A 57 -2.96 10.28 6.58
N CYS A 58 -2.17 10.75 7.55
CA CYS A 58 -1.34 9.91 8.39
C CYS A 58 -2.20 9.38 9.56
N PHE A 59 -2.52 8.08 9.53
CA PHE A 59 -3.30 7.42 10.57
C PHE A 59 -2.41 6.97 11.73
N PRO A 60 -3.00 6.73 12.92
CA PRO A 60 -2.26 6.13 14.03
C PRO A 60 -1.57 4.81 13.63
N PRO A 61 -0.37 4.54 14.14
CA PRO A 61 0.29 3.27 13.94
C PRO A 61 -0.57 2.05 14.34
N ALA A 62 -0.34 0.88 13.74
CA ALA A 62 -1.09 -0.34 13.98
C ALA A 62 -1.01 -0.77 15.46
N VAL A 63 0.09 -0.49 16.15
CA VAL A 63 0.22 -0.67 17.60
C VAL A 63 -0.77 0.21 18.39
N ALA A 64 -1.01 1.45 17.95
CA ALA A 64 -1.96 2.35 18.59
C ALA A 64 -3.41 1.96 18.30
N VAL A 65 -3.69 1.49 17.07
CA VAL A 65 -4.99 0.90 16.72
C VAL A 65 -5.23 -0.37 17.51
N GLY A 66 -4.24 -1.26 17.62
CA GLY A 66 -4.31 -2.48 18.43
C GLY A 66 -4.49 -2.19 19.92
N ALA A 67 -3.85 -1.14 20.44
CA ALA A 67 -4.02 -0.70 21.82
C ALA A 67 -5.44 -0.19 22.16
N SER A 68 -6.27 0.11 21.16
CA SER A 68 -7.68 0.45 21.38
C SER A 68 -8.54 -0.76 21.78
N TRP A 69 -8.11 -1.98 21.42
CA TRP A 69 -8.89 -3.22 21.56
C TRP A 69 -10.31 -3.13 20.97
N ASP A 70 -10.52 -2.25 19.99
CA ASP A 70 -11.82 -1.99 19.36
C ASP A 70 -11.74 -2.27 17.84
N PRO A 71 -12.35 -3.37 17.36
CA PRO A 71 -12.39 -3.69 15.94
C PRO A 71 -13.03 -2.60 15.08
N THR A 72 -13.96 -1.82 15.64
CA THR A 72 -14.63 -0.74 14.91
C THR A 72 -13.68 0.42 14.61
N VAL A 73 -12.67 0.65 15.46
CA VAL A 73 -11.60 1.63 15.19
C VAL A 73 -10.77 1.19 13.99
N ALA A 74 -10.36 -0.08 13.96
CA ALA A 74 -9.62 -0.64 12.82
C ALA A 74 -10.42 -0.57 11.51
N GLU A 75 -11.72 -0.90 11.57
CA GLU A 75 -12.63 -0.80 10.42
C GLU A 75 -12.73 0.63 9.90
N ARG A 76 -12.90 1.62 10.79
CA ARG A 76 -12.98 3.04 10.41
C ARG A 76 -11.70 3.54 9.77
N VAL A 77 -10.54 3.14 10.30
CA VAL A 77 -9.23 3.46 9.72
C VAL A 77 -9.11 2.83 8.33
N GLY A 78 -9.40 1.54 8.19
CA GLY A 78 -9.35 0.84 6.90
C GLY A 78 -10.28 1.46 5.85
N ALA A 79 -11.51 1.82 6.24
CA ALA A 79 -12.46 2.48 5.34
C ALA A 79 -11.97 3.88 4.91
N ALA A 80 -11.31 4.62 5.79
CA ALA A 80 -10.74 5.91 5.45
C ALA A 80 -9.55 5.78 4.49
N VAL A 81 -8.63 4.85 4.75
CA VAL A 81 -7.51 4.51 3.86
C VAL A 81 -8.02 4.08 2.48
N GLY A 82 -9.04 3.22 2.41
CA GLY A 82 -9.62 2.77 1.15
C GLY A 82 -10.25 3.89 0.33
N ARG A 83 -10.91 4.87 0.99
CA ARG A 83 -11.45 6.05 0.30
C ARG A 83 -10.35 6.93 -0.27
N GLU A 84 -9.25 7.15 0.46
CA GLU A 84 -8.10 7.91 -0.02
C GLU A 84 -7.40 7.18 -1.17
N ALA A 85 -7.19 5.88 -1.05
CA ALA A 85 -6.57 5.07 -2.10
C ALA A 85 -7.36 5.17 -3.41
N ARG A 86 -8.68 5.01 -3.33
CA ARG A 86 -9.57 5.18 -4.49
C ARG A 86 -9.52 6.59 -5.08
N ALA A 87 -9.49 7.63 -4.24
CA ALA A 87 -9.38 9.01 -4.71
C ALA A 87 -8.05 9.29 -5.44
N LEU A 88 -6.98 8.58 -5.05
CA LEU A 88 -5.64 8.69 -5.61
C LEU A 88 -5.36 7.71 -6.77
N GLY A 89 -6.35 6.92 -7.21
CA GLY A 89 -6.16 5.94 -8.28
C GLY A 89 -5.32 4.71 -7.88
N VAL A 90 -5.16 4.48 -6.59
CA VAL A 90 -4.46 3.32 -6.03
C VAL A 90 -5.45 2.16 -5.91
N HIS A 91 -5.03 1.01 -6.41
CA HIS A 91 -5.85 -0.21 -6.45
C HIS A 91 -5.57 -1.12 -5.25
N VAL A 92 -4.32 -1.15 -4.77
CA VAL A 92 -3.91 -1.97 -3.62
C VAL A 92 -3.04 -1.14 -2.69
N VAL A 93 -3.41 -1.12 -1.40
CA VAL A 93 -2.58 -0.56 -0.34
C VAL A 93 -1.84 -1.71 0.34
N LEU A 94 -0.52 -1.61 0.47
CA LEU A 94 0.33 -2.63 1.09
C LEU A 94 0.25 -2.53 2.62
N GLY A 95 -0.84 -3.07 3.17
CA GLY A 95 -1.10 -3.16 4.61
C GLY A 95 -2.39 -3.94 4.91
N PRO A 96 -2.73 -4.12 6.19
CA PRO A 96 -1.96 -3.75 7.38
C PRO A 96 -0.80 -4.71 7.65
N GLY A 97 0.22 -4.24 8.38
CA GLY A 97 1.22 -5.13 8.96
C GLY A 97 0.66 -5.84 10.19
N VAL A 98 0.68 -7.18 10.19
CA VAL A 98 0.15 -8.03 11.28
C VAL A 98 1.19 -9.03 11.80
N ASP A 99 2.48 -8.74 11.57
CA ASP A 99 3.58 -9.53 12.10
C ASP A 99 3.56 -9.52 13.64
N ILE A 100 3.88 -10.66 14.26
CA ILE A 100 3.97 -10.74 15.72
C ILE A 100 5.20 -9.97 16.21
N GLU A 101 5.00 -9.11 17.20
CA GLU A 101 6.05 -8.39 17.91
C GLU A 101 6.87 -9.34 18.82
N ARG A 102 7.63 -10.24 18.20
CA ARG A 102 8.40 -11.26 18.92
C ARG A 102 9.45 -10.67 19.84
N THR A 103 10.04 -9.55 19.44
CA THR A 103 11.04 -8.82 20.21
C THR A 103 10.75 -7.33 20.14
N PRO A 104 10.88 -6.59 21.27
CA PRO A 104 10.70 -5.14 21.27
C PRO A 104 11.80 -4.41 20.47
N LEU A 105 12.86 -5.10 20.03
CA LEU A 105 13.96 -4.55 19.23
C LEU A 105 13.66 -4.50 17.73
N CYS A 106 12.53 -5.04 17.27
CA CYS A 106 12.16 -5.01 15.85
C CYS A 106 11.94 -3.56 15.41
N GLY A 107 12.76 -3.05 14.48
CA GLY A 107 12.67 -1.66 13.99
C GLY A 107 11.39 -1.34 13.19
N ARG A 108 10.62 -2.36 12.79
CA ARG A 108 9.30 -2.20 12.15
C ARG A 108 8.16 -2.09 13.16
N ASN A 109 8.45 -2.27 14.46
CA ASN A 109 7.50 -2.02 15.52
C ASN A 109 7.69 -0.58 15.98
N PRO A 110 6.78 0.34 15.65
CA PRO A 110 6.86 1.70 16.14
C PRO A 110 6.76 1.65 17.66
N ARG A 111 7.88 1.88 18.34
CA ARG A 111 7.85 2.20 19.77
C ARG A 111 7.17 3.56 19.94
N ARG A 112 6.51 3.73 21.09
CA ARG A 112 5.98 5.00 21.60
C ARG A 112 6.76 6.22 21.13
#